data_AF-A0A925EY82-F1
#
_entry.id   AF-A0A925EY82-F1
#
_cell.length_a   1.000
_cell.length_b   1.000
_cell.length_c   1.000
_cell.angle_alpha   90.00
_cell.angle_beta   90.00
_cell.angle_gamma   90.00
#
_symmetry.space_group_name_H-M   'P 1'
#
loop_
_entity.id
_entity.type
_entity.pdbx_description
1 polymer ?
#
loop_
_entity_poly.entity_id
_entity_poly.type
_entity_poly.pdbx_seq_one_letter_code
_entity_poly.pdbx_strand_id
1 'polypeptide(L)'
;SRFQVGTTNIPIAIGLVLMMYPPLAKVRYEELSKVFRDWKLLGLSLVLNWVVGPFLMFGLAIYFAVMFLVSFYLGRKLGTDYARTATLSFTAAGNNFELAIAVAVAVFGLGSGVAFTAVVGPLVEVPALICLVNVALYFQRRYFPATVLREVPQP
;
A
#
# COMPACT_ATOMS: atom_id res chain seq x y z
N SER A 1 -13.68 10.61 31.45
CA SER A 1 -14.42 9.98 30.33
C SER A 1 -15.51 10.92 29.75
N ARG A 2 -15.19 12.17 29.37
CA ARG A 2 -16.18 13.20 29.00
C ARG A 2 -16.24 13.58 27.49
N PHE A 3 -15.47 12.92 26.62
CA PHE A 3 -15.35 13.27 25.19
C PHE A 3 -15.64 12.11 24.23
N GLN A 4 -16.48 11.17 24.67
CA GLN A 4 -16.85 9.99 23.89
C GLN A 4 -18.39 9.89 23.94
N VAL A 5 -19.05 10.02 22.79
CA VAL A 5 -20.50 9.80 22.66
C VAL A 5 -20.66 8.58 21.73
N GLY A 6 -21.19 7.48 22.27
CA GLY A 6 -21.29 6.20 21.54
C GLY A 6 -19.92 5.53 21.37
N THR A 7 -19.36 5.57 20.15
CA THR A 7 -18.06 4.99 19.77
C THR A 7 -17.10 6.01 19.12
N THR A 8 -17.54 7.26 18.93
CA THR A 8 -16.81 8.26 18.15
C THR A 8 -16.17 9.32 19.05
N ASN A 9 -14.87 9.52 18.88
CA ASN A 9 -14.12 10.58 19.55
C ASN A 9 -14.49 11.93 18.93
N ILE A 10 -15.18 12.76 19.70
CA ILE A 10 -15.60 14.12 19.31
C ILE A 10 -14.43 14.95 18.73
N PRO A 11 -13.19 14.88 19.27
CA PRO A 11 -12.05 15.61 18.69
C PRO A 11 -11.71 15.21 17.25
N ILE A 12 -11.83 13.93 16.90
CA ILE A 12 -11.55 13.44 15.54
C ILE A 12 -12.62 13.92 14.57
N ALA A 13 -13.89 13.87 14.98
CA ALA A 13 -15.00 14.35 14.17
C ALA A 13 -14.87 15.86 13.88
N ILE A 14 -14.52 16.66 14.89
CA ILE A 14 -14.24 18.10 14.72
C ILE A 14 -13.05 18.30 13.76
N GLY A 15 -11.98 17.53 13.93
CA GLY A 15 -10.82 17.58 13.03
C GLY A 15 -11.16 17.27 11.57
N LEU A 16 -11.99 16.25 11.32
CA LEU A 16 -12.46 15.87 9.98
C LEU A 16 -13.30 16.98 9.34
N VAL A 17 -14.25 17.56 10.09
CA VAL A 17 -15.08 18.66 9.59
C VAL A 17 -14.23 19.89 9.26
N LEU A 18 -13.26 20.23 10.12
CA LEU A 18 -12.35 21.36 9.88
C LEU A 18 -11.43 21.14 8.66
N MET A 19 -11.01 19.90 8.37
CA MET A 19 -10.24 19.58 7.16
C MET A 19 -11.08 19.62 5.88
N MET A 20 -12.39 19.37 5.99
CA MET A 20 -13.29 19.39 4.84
C MET A 20 -13.79 20.80 4.49
N TYR A 21 -13.78 21.73 5.45
CA TYR A 21 -14.13 23.14 5.23
C TYR A 21 -13.27 23.84 4.15
N PRO A 22 -11.92 23.75 4.14
CA PRO A 22 -11.10 24.43 3.14
C PRO A 22 -11.38 24.04 1.68
N PRO A 23 -11.59 22.76 1.33
CA PRO A 23 -12.06 22.37 -0.01
C PRO A 23 -13.44 22.94 -0.36
N LEU A 24 -14.42 22.82 0.55
CA LEU A 24 -15.80 23.26 0.30
C LEU A 24 -15.91 24.77 0.07
N ALA A 25 -15.07 25.56 0.75
CA ALA A 25 -15.02 27.01 0.57
C ALA A 25 -14.51 27.45 -0.83
N LYS A 26 -13.86 26.55 -1.57
CA LYS A 26 -13.32 26.83 -2.92
C LYS A 26 -14.23 26.32 -4.05
N VAL A 27 -15.39 25.74 -3.75
CA VAL A 27 -16.29 25.15 -4.74
C VAL A 27 -17.16 26.23 -5.41
N ARG A 28 -17.13 26.28 -6.75
CA ARG A 28 -18.04 27.10 -7.56
C ARG A 28 -19.38 26.38 -7.72
N TYR A 29 -20.37 26.79 -6.94
CA TYR A 29 -21.68 26.14 -6.88
C TYR A 29 -22.46 26.23 -8.20
N GLU A 30 -22.17 27.22 -9.04
CA GLU A 30 -22.80 27.39 -10.34
C GLU A 30 -22.43 26.24 -11.31
N GLU A 31 -21.23 25.68 -11.18
CA GLU A 31 -20.74 24.56 -12.01
C GLU A 31 -21.28 23.21 -11.52
N LEU A 32 -21.46 23.03 -10.20
CA LEU A 32 -22.01 21.79 -9.60
C LEU A 32 -23.36 21.41 -10.22
N SER A 33 -24.27 22.39 -10.36
CA SER A 33 -25.60 22.16 -10.91
C SER A 33 -25.60 21.63 -12.36
N LYS A 34 -24.55 21.95 -13.14
CA LYS A 34 -24.36 21.46 -14.51
C LYS A 34 -23.85 20.01 -14.51
N VAL A 35 -22.87 19.70 -13.66
CA VAL A 35 -22.31 18.35 -13.51
C VAL A 35 -23.35 17.34 -13.05
N PHE A 36 -24.26 17.73 -12.15
CA PHE A 36 -25.36 16.85 -11.72
C PHE A 36 -26.40 16.59 -12.80
N ARG A 37 -26.51 17.46 -13.81
CA ARG A 37 -27.43 17.28 -14.94
C ARG A 37 -26.85 16.29 -15.97
N ASP A 38 -25.53 16.18 -16.03
CA ASP A 38 -24.81 15.21 -16.86
C ASP A 38 -24.69 13.84 -16.19
N TRP A 39 -25.83 13.13 -16.06
CA TRP A 39 -25.91 11.79 -15.44
C TRP A 39 -24.98 10.76 -16.10
N LYS A 40 -24.66 10.93 -17.39
CA LYS A 40 -23.67 10.08 -18.08
C LYS A 40 -22.27 10.28 -17.52
N LEU A 41 -21.88 11.52 -17.23
CA LEU A 41 -20.58 11.85 -16.66
C LEU A 41 -20.49 11.39 -15.19
N LEU A 42 -21.59 11.53 -14.45
CA LEU A 42 -21.69 11.02 -13.08
C LEU A 42 -21.64 9.50 -13.02
N GLY A 43 -22.45 8.81 -13.83
CA GLY A 43 -22.45 7.35 -13.91
C GLY A 43 -21.10 6.81 -14.37
N LEU A 44 -20.48 7.43 -15.38
CA LEU A 44 -19.16 7.04 -15.86
C LEU A 44 -18.09 7.24 -14.78
N SER A 45 -18.06 8.38 -14.09
CA SER A 45 -17.06 8.63 -13.04
C SER A 45 -17.24 7.72 -11.82
N LEU A 46 -18.49 7.44 -11.44
CA LEU A 46 -18.81 6.52 -10.35
C LEU A 46 -18.39 5.09 -10.70
N VAL A 47 -18.74 4.60 -11.89
CA VAL A 47 -18.37 3.25 -12.34
C VAL A 47 -16.85 3.15 -12.52
N LEU A 48 -16.21 4.15 -13.13
CA LEU A 48 -14.77 4.16 -13.31
C LEU A 48 -14.05 4.13 -11.95
N ASN A 49 -14.41 5.00 -11.02
CA ASN A 49 -13.76 5.04 -9.71
C ASN A 49 -14.02 3.77 -8.89
N TRP A 50 -15.27 3.29 -8.87
CA TRP A 50 -15.69 2.19 -8.02
C TRP A 50 -15.35 0.80 -8.58
N VAL A 51 -15.15 0.66 -9.89
CA VAL A 51 -14.80 -0.63 -10.52
C VAL A 51 -13.33 -0.65 -10.92
N VAL A 52 -12.84 0.37 -11.65
CA VAL A 52 -11.45 0.39 -12.14
C VAL A 52 -10.49 0.53 -10.97
N GLY A 53 -10.82 1.34 -9.95
CA GLY A 53 -10.00 1.48 -8.74
C GLY A 53 -9.73 0.12 -8.08
N PRO A 54 -10.76 -0.59 -7.58
CA PRO A 54 -10.58 -1.90 -6.93
C PRO A 54 -9.98 -2.97 -7.83
N PHE A 55 -10.35 -3.01 -9.11
CA PHE A 55 -9.82 -4.00 -10.04
C PHE A 55 -8.32 -3.80 -10.27
N LEU A 56 -7.88 -2.55 -10.45
CA LEU A 56 -6.47 -2.22 -10.61
C LEU A 56 -5.68 -2.50 -9.32
N MET A 57 -6.24 -2.17 -8.15
CA MET A 57 -5.63 -2.50 -6.85
C MET A 57 -5.47 -4.01 -6.65
N PHE A 58 -6.49 -4.80 -7.00
CA PHE A 58 -6.42 -6.25 -6.89
C PHE A 58 -5.41 -6.86 -7.87
N GLY A 59 -5.38 -6.36 -9.11
CA GLY A 59 -4.38 -6.76 -10.11
C GLY A 59 -2.95 -6.48 -9.64
N LEU A 60 -2.70 -5.30 -9.06
CA LEU A 60 -1.41 -4.95 -8.46
C LEU A 60 -1.07 -5.84 -7.26
N ALA A 61 -2.03 -6.14 -6.40
CA ALA A 61 -1.83 -7.03 -5.26
C ALA A 61 -1.43 -8.45 -5.70
N ILE A 62 -2.07 -8.99 -6.74
CA ILE A 62 -1.68 -10.26 -7.34
C ILE A 62 -0.28 -10.17 -7.92
N TYR A 63 0.02 -9.13 -8.69
CA TYR A 63 1.36 -8.92 -9.26
C TYR A 63 2.45 -8.96 -8.17
N PHE A 64 2.22 -8.24 -7.07
CA PHE A 64 3.13 -8.19 -5.93
C PHE A 64 3.32 -9.57 -5.28
N ALA A 65 2.22 -10.29 -5.02
CA ALA A 65 2.26 -11.62 -4.47
C ALA A 65 2.98 -12.62 -5.40
N VAL A 66 2.71 -12.56 -6.71
CA VAL A 66 3.37 -13.41 -7.71
C VAL A 66 4.85 -13.11 -7.78
N MET A 67 5.25 -11.84 -7.84
CA MET A 67 6.67 -11.47 -7.89
C MET A 67 7.43 -11.99 -6.67
N PHE A 68 6.84 -11.83 -5.48
CA PHE A 68 7.41 -12.37 -4.25
C PHE A 68 7.53 -13.90 -4.31
N LEU A 69 6.46 -14.62 -4.66
CA LEU A 69 6.44 -16.09 -4.70
C LEU A 69 7.40 -16.66 -5.75
N VAL A 70 7.47 -16.05 -6.93
CA VAL A 70 8.36 -16.46 -8.01
C VAL A 70 9.82 -16.24 -7.62
N SER A 71 10.13 -15.07 -7.06
CA SER A 71 11.49 -14.76 -6.57
C SER A 71 11.91 -15.71 -5.44
N PHE A 72 10.99 -16.00 -4.52
CA PHE A 72 11.23 -16.91 -3.41
C PHE A 72 11.43 -18.35 -3.88
N TYR A 73 10.62 -18.79 -4.84
CA TYR A 73 10.73 -20.12 -5.44
C TYR A 73 12.03 -20.28 -6.25
N LEU A 74 12.42 -19.26 -7.01
CA LEU A 74 13.69 -19.25 -7.75
C LEU A 74 14.90 -19.27 -6.79
N GLY A 75 14.90 -18.43 -5.76
CA GLY A 75 15.95 -18.42 -4.73
C GLY A 75 16.12 -19.78 -4.04
N ARG A 76 15.00 -20.47 -3.77
CA ARG A 76 15.01 -21.86 -3.31
C ARG A 76 15.59 -22.83 -4.34
N LYS A 77 15.14 -22.76 -5.60
CA LYS A 77 15.60 -23.68 -6.67
C LYS A 77 17.10 -23.55 -6.92
N LEU A 78 17.65 -22.36 -6.68
CA LEU A 78 19.08 -22.07 -6.75
C LEU A 78 19.87 -22.54 -5.50
N GLY A 79 19.21 -23.18 -4.52
CA GLY A 79 19.86 -23.70 -3.32
C GLY A 79 20.39 -22.63 -2.36
N THR A 80 19.89 -21.39 -2.46
CA THR A 80 20.35 -20.29 -1.59
C THR A 80 19.71 -20.37 -0.20
N ASP A 81 20.45 -19.95 0.83
CA ASP A 81 19.94 -19.89 2.20
C ASP A 81 18.65 -19.04 2.31
N TYR A 82 17.81 -19.33 3.30
CA TYR A 82 16.57 -18.59 3.55
C TYR A 82 16.80 -17.08 3.65
N ALA A 83 17.85 -16.64 4.36
CA ALA A 83 18.14 -15.22 4.54
C ALA A 83 18.38 -14.52 3.19
N ARG A 84 19.07 -15.18 2.26
CA ARG A 84 19.31 -14.66 0.90
C ARG A 84 18.04 -14.69 0.06
N THR A 85 17.31 -15.81 0.07
CA THR A 85 16.05 -15.97 -0.68
C THR A 85 14.99 -14.95 -0.24
N ALA A 86 14.81 -14.77 1.06
CA ALA A 86 13.86 -13.82 1.62
C ALA A 86 14.24 -12.39 1.24
N THR A 87 15.50 -11.99 1.44
CA THR A 87 15.98 -10.65 1.08
C THR A 87 15.78 -10.36 -0.41
N LEU A 88 16.18 -11.29 -1.31
CA LEU A 88 15.99 -11.12 -2.75
C LEU A 88 14.51 -10.92 -3.12
N SER A 89 13.62 -11.69 -2.49
CA SER A 89 12.18 -11.65 -2.77
C SER A 89 11.53 -10.36 -2.25
N PHE A 90 11.93 -9.88 -1.07
CA PHE A 90 11.46 -8.61 -0.54
C PHE A 90 12.00 -7.41 -1.31
N THR A 91 13.28 -7.42 -1.70
CA THR A 91 13.87 -6.37 -2.54
C THR A 91 13.20 -6.30 -3.91
N ALA A 92 12.90 -7.44 -4.53
CA ALA A 92 12.20 -7.47 -5.81
C ALA A 92 10.77 -6.93 -5.72
N ALA A 93 10.09 -7.18 -4.59
CA ALA A 93 8.72 -6.71 -4.39
C ALA A 93 8.68 -5.20 -4.03
N GLY A 94 9.54 -4.73 -3.13
CA GLY A 94 9.46 -3.40 -2.53
C GLY A 94 10.03 -2.24 -3.36
N ASN A 95 10.96 -2.47 -4.29
CA ASN A 95 11.81 -1.39 -4.84
C ASN A 95 11.08 -0.23 -5.57
N ASN A 96 9.85 -0.43 -6.03
CA ASN A 96 9.13 0.56 -6.82
C ASN A 96 8.45 1.60 -5.93
N PHE A 97 8.22 1.29 -4.65
CA PHE A 97 7.53 2.19 -3.73
C PHE A 97 8.39 3.38 -3.33
N GLU A 98 9.66 3.17 -2.96
CA GLU A 98 10.56 4.28 -2.61
C GLU A 98 10.80 5.21 -3.81
N LEU A 99 10.95 4.64 -5.01
CA LEU A 99 11.08 5.42 -6.24
C LEU A 99 9.81 6.23 -6.55
N ALA A 100 8.62 5.63 -6.37
CA ALA A 100 7.35 6.33 -6.60
C ALA A 100 7.20 7.55 -5.68
N ILE A 101 7.57 7.41 -4.40
CA ILE A 101 7.56 8.53 -3.45
C ILE A 101 8.57 9.60 -3.85
N ALA A 102 9.80 9.20 -4.18
CA ALA A 102 10.86 10.12 -4.57
C ALA A 102 10.47 10.94 -5.81
N VAL A 103 9.94 10.28 -6.84
CA VAL A 103 9.50 10.93 -8.08
C VAL A 103 8.28 11.82 -7.83
N ALA A 104 7.30 11.38 -7.04
CA ALA A 104 6.11 12.17 -6.74
C ALA A 104 6.47 13.47 -5.99
N VAL A 105 7.35 13.38 -4.99
CA VAL A 105 7.83 14.55 -4.24
C VAL A 105 8.68 15.46 -5.12
N ALA A 106 9.57 14.91 -5.95
CA ALA A 106 10.46 15.68 -6.81
C ALA A 106 9.71 16.45 -7.93
N VAL A 107 8.68 15.84 -8.52
CA VAL A 107 7.95 16.41 -9.67
C VAL A 107 6.79 17.31 -9.22
N PHE A 108 6.00 16.88 -8.24
CA PHE A 108 4.77 17.58 -7.85
C PHE A 108 4.91 18.42 -6.58
N GLY A 109 6.03 18.27 -5.86
CA GLY A 109 6.28 18.97 -4.60
C GLY A 109 5.47 18.42 -3.42
N LEU A 110 5.96 18.66 -2.21
CA LEU A 110 5.38 18.14 -0.96
C LEU A 110 3.94 18.60 -0.68
N GLY A 111 3.55 19.76 -1.19
CA GLY A 111 2.21 20.33 -0.99
C GLY A 111 1.13 19.77 -1.92
N SER A 112 1.49 18.91 -2.88
CA SER A 112 0.53 18.34 -3.82
C SER A 112 -0.24 17.16 -3.22
N GLY A 113 -1.50 17.01 -3.62
CA GLY A 113 -2.29 15.82 -3.27
C GLY A 113 -1.64 14.52 -3.74
N VAL A 114 -0.92 14.55 -4.87
CA VAL A 114 -0.21 13.39 -5.42
C VAL A 114 0.93 12.95 -4.51
N ALA A 115 1.81 13.87 -4.09
CA ALA A 115 2.89 13.56 -3.17
C ALA A 115 2.36 13.08 -1.80
N PHE A 116 1.28 13.69 -1.30
CA PHE A 116 0.64 13.24 -0.07
C PHE A 116 0.11 11.80 -0.19
N THR A 117 -0.60 11.47 -1.28
CA THR A 117 -1.08 10.10 -1.50
C THR A 117 0.04 9.08 -1.61
N ALA A 118 1.18 9.44 -2.24
CA ALA A 118 2.34 8.57 -2.36
C ALA A 118 3.00 8.31 -0.99
N VAL A 119 3.16 9.35 -0.16
CA VAL A 119 3.74 9.25 1.19
C VAL A 119 2.85 8.50 2.18
N VAL A 120 1.52 8.53 1.98
CA VAL A 120 0.56 7.74 2.76
C VAL A 120 0.59 6.26 2.36
N GLY A 121 1.04 5.92 1.14
CA GLY A 121 1.14 4.56 0.62
C GLY A 121 1.85 3.56 1.55
N PRO A 122 3.04 3.87 2.10
CA PRO A 122 3.74 3.05 3.09
C PRO A 122 2.90 2.62 4.30
N LEU A 123 1.88 3.39 4.71
CA LEU A 123 1.01 3.01 5.83
C LEU A 123 0.20 1.74 5.55
N VAL A 124 -0.08 1.45 4.28
CA VAL A 124 -0.77 0.23 3.84
C VAL A 124 0.23 -0.85 3.44
N GLU A 125 1.36 -0.44 2.84
CA GLU A 125 2.40 -1.34 2.37
C GLU A 125 3.14 -2.06 3.50
N VAL A 126 3.55 -1.33 4.55
CA VAL A 126 4.31 -1.91 5.67
C VAL A 126 3.54 -3.07 6.33
N PRO A 127 2.23 -2.94 6.65
CA PRO A 127 1.43 -4.07 7.11
C PRO A 127 1.38 -5.24 6.11
N ALA A 128 1.25 -4.97 4.81
CA ALA A 128 1.21 -6.00 3.79
C ALA A 128 2.55 -6.77 3.68
N LEU A 129 3.67 -6.05 3.77
CA LEU A 129 5.02 -6.64 3.82
C LEU A 129 5.20 -7.51 5.08
N ILE A 130 4.72 -7.05 6.25
CA ILE A 130 4.74 -7.86 7.48
C ILE A 130 3.93 -9.16 7.30
N CYS A 131 2.77 -9.10 6.64
CA CYS A 131 2.01 -10.30 6.31
C CYS A 131 2.81 -11.25 5.39
N LEU A 132 3.50 -10.72 4.38
CA LEU A 132 4.37 -11.50 3.51
C LEU A 132 5.59 -12.09 4.23
N VAL A 133 6.16 -11.39 5.22
CA VAL A 133 7.18 -11.96 6.11
C VAL A 133 6.65 -13.18 6.84
N ASN A 134 5.41 -13.14 7.33
CA ASN A 134 4.80 -14.30 7.95
C ASN A 134 4.64 -15.46 6.96
N VAL A 135 4.24 -15.18 5.71
CA VAL A 135 4.19 -16.18 4.63
C VAL A 135 5.58 -16.77 4.33
N ALA A 136 6.62 -15.92 4.29
CA ALA A 136 8.00 -16.34 4.09
C ALA A 136 8.47 -17.27 5.21
N LEU A 137 8.19 -16.92 6.47
CA LEU A 137 8.52 -17.72 7.65
C LEU A 137 7.72 -19.04 7.68
N TYR A 138 6.46 -19.03 7.24
CA TYR A 138 5.67 -20.23 7.06
C TYR A 138 6.33 -21.19 6.05
N PHE A 139 6.82 -20.66 4.92
CA PHE A 139 7.58 -21.45 3.94
C PHE A 139 8.96 -21.87 4.46
N GLN A 140 9.63 -21.05 5.27
CA GLN A 140 10.88 -21.42 5.93
C GLN A 140 10.69 -22.69 6.78
N ARG A 141 9.69 -22.67 7.66
CA ARG A 141 9.39 -23.81 8.56
C ARG A 141 9.06 -25.09 7.79
N ARG A 142 8.44 -24.96 6.61
CA ARG A 142 8.02 -26.11 5.80
C ARG A 142 9.11 -26.65 4.87
N TYR A 143 9.96 -25.78 4.31
CA TYR A 143 10.88 -26.14 3.23
C TYR A 143 12.37 -26.01 3.59
N PHE A 144 12.68 -25.30 4.68
CA PHE A 144 14.04 -25.10 5.18
C PHE A 144 14.16 -25.51 6.67
N PRO A 145 13.81 -26.75 7.06
CA PRO A 145 14.06 -27.21 8.41
C PRO A 145 15.57 -27.30 8.67
N ALA A 146 16.09 -26.33 9.43
CA ALA A 146 17.39 -26.29 10.10
C ALA A 146 18.62 -26.70 9.27
N THR A 147 19.26 -25.73 8.59
CA THR A 147 20.72 -25.78 8.37
C THR A 147 21.44 -24.95 9.45
N VAL A 148 21.05 -25.14 10.70
CA VAL A 148 21.75 -24.57 11.87
C VAL A 148 22.34 -25.76 12.61
N LEU A 149 23.52 -26.26 12.19
CA LEU A 149 24.46 -27.07 13.00
C LEU A 149 25.76 -27.48 12.25
N ARG A 150 26.20 -26.81 11.16
CA ARG A 150 27.52 -27.10 10.55
C ARG A 150 28.12 -25.86 9.91
N GLU A 151 28.66 -24.93 10.70
CA GLU A 151 29.74 -24.01 10.26
C GLU A 151 30.19 -23.05 11.39
N VAL A 152 30.45 -23.59 12.59
CA VAL A 152 31.38 -22.94 13.52
C VAL A 152 32.50 -23.93 13.77
N PRO A 153 33.65 -23.81 13.08
CA PRO A 153 34.88 -24.43 13.54
C PRO A 153 35.14 -23.89 14.96
N GLN A 154 35.13 -24.78 15.95
CA GLN A 154 35.60 -24.45 17.29
C GLN A 154 37.10 -24.17 17.19
N PRO A 155 37.58 -22.99 17.61
CA PRO A 155 39.01 -22.78 17.82
C PRO A 155 39.52 -23.55 19.04
#